data_AF-A0AAD9JPL7-F1
#
_entry.id   AF-A0AAD9JPL7-F1
#
_cell.length_a   1.000
_cell.length_b   1.000
_cell.length_c   1.000
_cell.angle_alpha   90.00
_cell.angle_beta   90.00
_cell.angle_gamma   90.00
#
_symmetry.space_group_name_H-M   'P 1'
#
loop_
_entity.id
_entity.type
_entity.pdbx_description
1 polymer ?
#
loop_
_entity_poly.entity_id
_entity_poly.type
_entity_poly.pdbx_seq_one_letter_code
_entity_poly.pdbx_strand_id
1 'polypeptide(L)'
;MLQQLLSLRHAHVASRHLQLKKPEAQCERWFTAPWDEMVAAHLRCCWALADGNYTEAYCCQAVVLQVYTRILQSQKDENWGLPILFAMTLDLRLLASRADNQLRRTGQGKMGDTMEKAAEVLMSCFRVCASDSRASVEFSKKWGMLNLVNHLFKIYFKISKMHLCKPLIRAIDSLPIREKFSLSQRVTYK
;
A
#
# COMPACT_ATOMS: atom_id res chain seq x y z
N MET A 1 -14.85 -9.29 1.78
CA MET A 1 -15.68 -8.16 2.28
C MET A 1 -14.82 -6.98 2.75
N LEU A 2 -13.96 -7.11 3.77
CA LEU A 2 -13.13 -5.98 4.27
C LEU A 2 -12.16 -5.39 3.23
N GLN A 3 -11.47 -6.23 2.45
CA GLN A 3 -10.59 -5.78 1.36
C GLN A 3 -11.29 -4.86 0.34
N GLN A 4 -12.57 -5.13 0.06
CA GLN A 4 -13.36 -4.34 -0.91
C GLN A 4 -13.73 -2.97 -0.33
N LEU A 5 -14.02 -2.89 0.97
CA LEU A 5 -14.37 -1.63 1.64
C LEU A 5 -13.17 -0.72 1.87
N LEU A 6 -11.95 -1.27 1.89
CA LEU A 6 -10.71 -0.50 2.04
C LEU A 6 -9.95 -0.29 0.72
N SER A 7 -10.49 -0.79 -0.40
CA SER A 7 -9.91 -0.55 -1.72
C SER A 7 -10.55 0.66 -2.39
N LEU A 8 -9.72 1.51 -3.00
CA LEU A 8 -10.15 2.67 -3.79
C LEU A 8 -10.83 2.28 -5.12
N ARG A 9 -10.92 0.99 -5.42
CA ARG A 9 -11.51 0.46 -6.66
C ARG A 9 -12.95 0.00 -6.49
N HIS A 10 -13.49 0.04 -5.27
CA HIS A 10 -14.86 -0.36 -5.00
C HIS A 10 -15.84 0.80 -5.21
N ALA A 11 -17.10 0.49 -5.52
CA ALA A 11 -18.14 1.47 -5.85
C ALA A 11 -18.41 2.49 -4.72
N HIS A 12 -18.04 2.17 -3.47
CA HIS A 12 -18.24 3.05 -2.32
C HIS A 12 -17.49 4.38 -2.45
N VAL A 13 -16.37 4.40 -3.18
CA VAL A 13 -15.57 5.62 -3.41
C VAL A 13 -16.36 6.69 -4.18
N ALA A 14 -17.32 6.27 -5.00
CA ALA A 14 -18.21 7.18 -5.73
C ALA A 14 -19.35 7.75 -4.87
N SER A 15 -19.55 7.25 -3.64
CA SER A 15 -20.60 7.74 -2.75
C SER A 15 -20.24 9.12 -2.18
N ARG A 16 -21.06 10.13 -2.50
CA ARG A 16 -20.89 11.50 -1.98
C ARG A 16 -20.91 11.56 -0.45
N HIS A 17 -21.62 10.63 0.20
CA HIS A 17 -21.69 10.56 1.67
C HIS A 17 -20.39 10.10 2.32
N LEU A 18 -19.49 9.45 1.56
CA LEU A 18 -18.19 8.97 2.04
C LEU A 18 -17.03 9.88 1.62
N GLN A 19 -17.31 10.92 0.83
CA GLN A 19 -16.33 11.91 0.35
C GLN A 19 -16.24 13.07 1.35
N LEU A 20 -15.67 12.80 2.52
CA LEU A 20 -15.57 13.77 3.60
C LEU A 20 -14.21 14.47 3.62
N LYS A 21 -14.20 15.82 3.62
CA LYS A 21 -12.96 16.62 3.68
C LYS A 21 -12.28 16.60 5.05
N LYS A 22 -13.06 16.52 6.14
CA LYS A 22 -12.60 16.49 7.53
C LYS A 22 -13.31 15.37 8.31
N PRO A 23 -12.97 14.10 8.05
CA PRO A 23 -13.65 12.94 8.64
C PRO A 23 -13.18 12.60 10.07
N GLU A 24 -12.16 13.26 10.61
CA GLU A 24 -11.43 12.86 11.82
C GLU A 24 -12.36 12.76 13.04
N ALA A 25 -13.05 13.85 13.39
CA ALA A 25 -13.95 13.90 14.55
C ALA A 25 -15.15 12.92 14.45
N GLN A 26 -15.57 12.57 13.23
CA GLN A 26 -16.59 11.54 13.05
C GLN A 26 -15.99 10.16 13.25
N CYS A 27 -14.81 9.86 12.67
CA CYS A 27 -14.18 8.56 12.80
C CYS A 27 -13.81 8.23 14.25
N GLU A 28 -13.30 9.21 15.01
CA GLU A 28 -12.99 9.07 16.45
C GLU A 28 -14.21 8.69 17.30
N ARG A 29 -15.43 9.00 16.85
CA ARG A 29 -16.66 8.63 17.56
C ARG A 29 -17.07 7.17 17.32
N TRP A 30 -16.72 6.61 16.17
CA TRP A 30 -17.19 5.28 15.74
C TRP A 30 -16.10 4.21 15.78
N PHE A 31 -14.84 4.60 15.71
CA PHE A 31 -13.69 3.69 15.65
C PHE A 31 -12.69 4.03 16.75
N THR A 32 -11.93 3.01 17.18
CA THR A 32 -10.85 3.16 18.14
C THR A 32 -9.50 3.22 17.44
N ALA A 33 -8.52 3.85 18.07
CA ALA A 33 -7.13 3.83 17.60
C ALA A 33 -6.62 2.40 17.35
N PRO A 34 -5.88 2.15 16.25
CA PRO A 34 -5.50 3.09 15.18
C PRO A 34 -6.48 3.09 13.97
N TRP A 35 -7.66 2.47 14.08
CA TRP A 35 -8.61 2.32 12.96
C TRP A 35 -9.33 3.63 12.62
N ASP A 36 -9.56 4.49 13.60
CA ASP A 36 -10.08 5.86 13.43
C ASP A 36 -9.23 6.68 12.44
N GLU A 37 -7.91 6.73 12.65
CA GLU A 37 -6.93 7.41 11.80
C GLU A 37 -6.96 6.84 10.37
N MET A 38 -6.97 5.50 10.26
CA MET A 38 -6.98 4.83 8.97
C MET A 38 -8.26 5.11 8.17
N VAL A 39 -9.43 5.03 8.82
CA VAL A 39 -10.71 5.26 8.16
C VAL A 39 -10.88 6.74 7.81
N ALA A 40 -10.46 7.65 8.69
CA ALA A 40 -10.44 9.08 8.40
C ALA A 40 -9.59 9.39 7.15
N ALA A 41 -8.37 8.85 7.09
CA ALA A 41 -7.51 9.02 5.92
C ALA A 41 -8.14 8.43 4.65
N HIS A 42 -8.82 7.27 4.72
CA HIS A 42 -9.50 6.67 3.58
C HIS A 42 -10.67 7.52 3.05
N LEU A 43 -11.51 8.05 3.94
CA LEU A 43 -12.63 8.92 3.57
C LEU A 43 -12.15 10.24 2.93
N ARG A 44 -11.07 10.81 3.49
CA ARG A 44 -10.41 11.99 2.91
C ARG A 44 -9.78 11.69 1.56
N CYS A 45 -9.19 10.51 1.38
CA CYS A 45 -8.70 10.04 0.09
C CYS A 45 -9.82 9.98 -0.95
N CYS A 46 -10.99 9.44 -0.58
CA CYS A 46 -12.17 9.39 -1.44
C CYS A 46 -12.64 10.80 -1.86
N TRP A 47 -12.65 11.75 -0.91
CA TRP A 47 -12.95 13.15 -1.19
C TRP A 47 -11.96 13.77 -2.18
N ALA A 48 -10.65 13.63 -1.93
CA ALA A 48 -9.60 14.18 -2.79
C ALA A 48 -9.61 13.57 -4.21
N LEU A 49 -9.95 12.29 -4.32
CA LEU A 49 -10.18 11.63 -5.61
C LEU A 49 -11.34 12.25 -6.38
N ALA A 50 -12.46 12.54 -5.71
CA ALA A 50 -13.62 13.17 -6.33
C ALA A 50 -13.34 14.61 -6.76
N ASP A 51 -12.49 15.33 -6.01
CA ASP A 51 -12.02 16.68 -6.32
C ASP A 51 -10.96 16.71 -7.46
N GLY A 52 -10.45 15.55 -7.89
CA GLY A 52 -9.38 15.44 -8.88
C GLY A 52 -7.99 15.83 -8.35
N ASN A 53 -7.83 15.96 -7.03
CA ASN A 53 -6.57 16.25 -6.37
C ASN A 53 -5.81 14.94 -6.05
N TYR A 54 -5.07 14.42 -7.04
CA TYR A 54 -4.33 13.17 -6.89
C TYR A 54 -3.15 13.28 -5.92
N THR A 55 -2.58 14.47 -5.72
CA THR A 55 -1.51 14.70 -4.75
C THR A 55 -2.03 14.49 -3.33
N GLU A 56 -3.17 15.11 -2.98
CA GLU A 56 -3.81 14.91 -1.67
C GLU A 56 -4.30 13.48 -1.50
N ALA A 57 -4.90 12.89 -2.54
CA ALA A 57 -5.34 11.50 -2.50
C ALA A 57 -4.17 10.54 -2.22
N TYR A 58 -3.02 10.76 -2.85
CA TYR A 58 -1.78 10.01 -2.57
C TYR A 58 -1.34 10.16 -1.12
N CYS A 59 -1.28 11.39 -0.58
CA CYS A 59 -0.89 11.63 0.80
C CYS A 59 -1.80 10.89 1.78
N CYS A 60 -3.12 10.95 1.56
CA CYS A 60 -4.10 10.23 2.37
C CYS A 60 -3.91 8.71 2.29
N GLN A 61 -3.72 8.16 1.08
CA GLN A 61 -3.50 6.72 0.91
C GLN A 61 -2.18 6.25 1.52
N ALA A 62 -1.14 7.10 1.52
CA ALA A 62 0.11 6.80 2.19
C ALA A 62 -0.09 6.66 3.71
N VAL A 63 -0.88 7.54 4.33
CA VAL A 63 -1.29 7.43 5.74
C VAL A 63 -2.06 6.14 5.99
N VAL A 64 -3.07 5.82 5.16
CA VAL A 64 -3.83 4.55 5.27
C VAL A 64 -2.89 3.35 5.32
N LEU A 65 -1.95 3.26 4.39
CA LEU A 65 -1.02 2.13 4.32
C LEU A 65 -0.02 2.11 5.49
N GLN A 66 0.45 3.27 5.95
CA GLN A 66 1.34 3.37 7.13
C GLN A 66 0.64 2.94 8.42
N VAL A 67 -0.60 3.38 8.63
CA VAL A 67 -1.44 2.95 9.77
C VAL A 67 -1.68 1.45 9.69
N TYR A 68 -2.08 0.94 8.53
CA TYR A 68 -2.30 -0.48 8.32
C TYR A 68 -1.04 -1.32 8.53
N THR A 69 0.14 -0.79 8.19
CA THR A 69 1.42 -1.46 8.45
C THR A 69 1.65 -1.66 9.96
N ARG A 70 1.30 -0.67 10.79
CA ARG A 70 1.37 -0.78 12.26
C ARG A 70 0.39 -1.83 12.80
N ILE A 71 -0.84 -1.84 12.28
CA ILE A 71 -1.86 -2.85 12.62
C ILE A 71 -1.34 -4.25 12.28
N LEU A 72 -0.86 -4.45 11.04
CA LEU A 72 -0.36 -5.73 10.56
C LEU A 72 0.84 -6.22 11.39
N GLN A 73 1.71 -5.31 11.83
CA GLN A 73 2.85 -5.63 12.70
C GLN A 73 2.41 -6.10 14.10
N SER A 74 1.32 -5.53 14.63
CA SER A 74 0.79 -5.89 15.95
C SER A 74 0.15 -7.29 15.98
N GLN A 75 -0.34 -7.77 14.84
CA GLN A 75 -0.96 -9.09 14.69
C GLN A 75 0.11 -10.17 14.63
N LYS A 76 0.19 -11.01 15.65
CA LYS A 76 1.14 -12.13 15.69
C LYS A 76 0.47 -13.39 15.14
N ASP A 77 1.26 -14.23 14.47
CA ASP A 77 0.84 -15.56 14.03
C ASP A 77 -0.42 -15.60 13.14
N GLU A 78 -0.68 -14.51 12.43
CA GLU A 78 -1.81 -14.33 11.51
C GLU A 78 -1.36 -13.64 10.21
N ASN A 79 -2.00 -14.00 9.09
CA ASN A 79 -1.81 -13.39 7.78
C ASN A 79 -3.10 -13.03 7.02
N TRP A 80 -4.26 -13.09 7.67
CA TRP A 80 -5.55 -12.75 7.05
C TRP A 80 -5.58 -11.31 6.50
N GLY A 81 -4.71 -10.44 7.02
CA GLY A 81 -4.56 -9.05 6.57
C GLY A 81 -3.81 -8.87 5.24
N LEU A 82 -3.22 -9.92 4.66
CA LEU A 82 -2.44 -9.80 3.41
C LEU A 82 -3.29 -9.38 2.19
N PRO A 83 -4.51 -9.87 1.95
CA PRO A 83 -5.33 -9.40 0.83
C PRO A 83 -5.65 -7.90 0.90
N ILE A 84 -5.82 -7.36 2.11
CA ILE A 84 -6.03 -5.92 2.34
C ILE A 84 -4.73 -5.16 1.99
N LEU A 85 -3.58 -5.65 2.46
CA LEU A 85 -2.27 -5.07 2.12
C LEU A 85 -2.06 -5.00 0.60
N PHE A 86 -2.42 -6.05 -0.14
CA PHE A 86 -2.28 -6.11 -1.60
C PHE A 86 -3.14 -5.06 -2.29
N ALA A 87 -4.38 -4.86 -1.84
CA ALA A 87 -5.26 -3.83 -2.38
C ALA A 87 -4.69 -2.43 -2.12
N MET A 88 -4.33 -2.13 -0.87
CA MET A 88 -3.81 -0.81 -0.48
C MET A 88 -2.48 -0.48 -1.18
N THR A 89 -1.61 -1.47 -1.36
CA THR A 89 -0.33 -1.34 -2.07
C THR A 89 -0.53 -1.01 -3.56
N LEU A 90 -1.50 -1.67 -4.20
CA LEU A 90 -1.87 -1.37 -5.58
C LEU A 90 -2.41 0.06 -5.69
N ASP A 91 -3.33 0.42 -4.81
CA ASP A 91 -3.99 1.72 -4.79
C ASP A 91 -2.96 2.85 -4.59
N LEU A 92 -2.02 2.69 -3.64
CA LEU A 92 -0.93 3.64 -3.43
C LEU A 92 -0.02 3.79 -4.66
N ARG A 93 0.37 2.68 -5.31
CA ARG A 93 1.22 2.74 -6.52
C ARG A 93 0.53 3.47 -7.66
N LEU A 94 -0.77 3.21 -7.88
CA LEU A 94 -1.54 3.86 -8.94
C LEU A 94 -1.72 5.35 -8.65
N LEU A 95 -2.03 5.72 -7.40
CA LEU A 95 -2.11 7.11 -6.98
C LEU A 95 -0.78 7.85 -7.11
N ALA A 96 0.33 7.25 -6.67
CA ALA A 96 1.66 7.84 -6.81
C ALA A 96 1.98 8.18 -8.27
N SER A 97 1.62 7.30 -9.21
CA SER A 97 1.80 7.57 -10.64
C SER A 97 0.89 8.68 -11.17
N ARG A 98 -0.32 8.86 -10.62
CA ARG A 98 -1.23 9.93 -11.02
C ARG A 98 -0.81 11.27 -10.43
N ALA A 99 -0.40 11.28 -9.15
CA ALA A 99 0.13 12.45 -8.46
C ALA A 99 1.41 12.98 -9.13
N ASP A 100 2.37 12.11 -9.47
CA ASP A 100 3.56 12.51 -10.23
C ASP A 100 3.19 13.15 -11.57
N ASN A 101 2.23 12.58 -12.30
CA ASN A 101 1.77 13.15 -13.56
C ASN A 101 1.08 14.51 -13.37
N GLN A 102 0.29 14.67 -12.31
CA GLN A 102 -0.37 15.94 -11.98
C GLN A 102 0.66 17.03 -11.63
N LEU A 103 1.61 16.73 -10.74
CA LEU A 103 2.67 17.66 -10.33
C LEU A 103 3.57 18.06 -11.51
N ARG A 104 3.84 17.13 -12.42
CA ARG A 104 4.58 17.43 -13.65
C ARG A 104 3.82 18.39 -14.56
N ARG A 105 2.51 18.22 -14.71
CA ARG A 105 1.67 19.10 -15.54
C ARG A 105 1.57 20.51 -14.97
N THR A 106 1.61 20.66 -13.64
CA THR A 106 1.59 21.96 -12.97
C THR A 106 2.97 22.59 -12.80
N GLY A 107 4.05 21.91 -13.23
CA GLY A 107 5.43 22.38 -13.06
C GLY A 107 5.96 22.35 -11.62
N GLN A 108 5.23 21.70 -10.71
CA GLN A 108 5.51 21.70 -9.27
C GLN A 108 6.24 20.43 -8.78
N GLY A 109 6.57 19.47 -9.65
CA GLY A 109 7.25 18.25 -9.24
C GLY A 109 8.17 17.66 -10.30
N LYS A 110 9.16 16.88 -9.84
CA LYS A 110 10.06 16.13 -10.71
C LYS A 110 9.50 14.74 -11.00
N MET A 111 9.95 14.17 -12.11
CA MET A 111 9.54 12.82 -12.49
C MET A 111 10.07 11.80 -11.47
N GLY A 112 9.16 11.10 -10.81
CA GLY A 112 9.50 9.97 -9.93
C GLY A 112 9.59 10.30 -8.45
N ASP A 113 9.48 11.57 -8.04
CA ASP A 113 9.59 11.97 -6.63
C ASP A 113 8.47 11.34 -5.78
N THR A 114 7.22 11.37 -6.25
CA THR A 114 6.10 10.78 -5.52
C THR A 114 6.16 9.25 -5.55
N MET A 115 6.60 8.68 -6.68
CA MET A 115 6.80 7.23 -6.78
C MET A 115 7.92 6.75 -5.84
N GLU A 116 9.00 7.51 -5.67
CA GLU A 116 10.07 7.20 -4.72
C GLU A 116 9.56 7.21 -3.28
N LYS A 117 8.81 8.24 -2.88
CA LYS A 117 8.15 8.28 -1.55
C LYS A 117 7.18 7.11 -1.37
N ALA A 118 6.45 6.70 -2.41
CA ALA A 118 5.61 5.52 -2.35
C ALA A 118 6.43 4.24 -2.11
N ALA A 119 7.60 4.12 -2.74
CA ALA A 119 8.49 2.99 -2.52
C ALA A 119 8.97 2.90 -1.07
N GLU A 120 9.22 4.02 -0.38
CA GLU A 120 9.58 4.03 1.04
C GLU A 120 8.48 3.44 1.93
N VAL A 121 7.21 3.77 1.64
CA VAL A 121 6.05 3.21 2.36
C VAL A 121 5.93 1.70 2.10
N LEU A 122 6.09 1.27 0.85
CA LEU A 122 6.08 -0.15 0.46
C LEU A 122 7.24 -0.93 1.11
N MET A 123 8.41 -0.31 1.22
CA MET A 123 9.56 -0.90 1.93
C MET A 123 9.27 -1.09 3.42
N SER A 124 8.48 -0.22 4.05
CA SER A 124 8.03 -0.41 5.43
C SER A 124 7.16 -1.66 5.57
N CYS A 125 6.19 -1.84 4.66
CA CYS A 125 5.35 -3.04 4.60
C CYS A 125 6.20 -4.30 4.40
N PHE A 126 7.20 -4.21 3.51
CA PHE A 126 8.11 -5.31 3.21
C PHE A 126 8.92 -5.72 4.44
N ARG A 127 9.45 -4.76 5.19
CA ARG A 127 10.20 -5.04 6.43
C ARG A 127 9.35 -5.73 7.48
N VAL A 128 8.08 -5.33 7.66
CA VAL A 128 7.14 -6.00 8.57
C VAL A 128 6.87 -7.45 8.15
N CYS A 129 6.70 -7.70 6.85
CA CYS A 129 6.51 -9.07 6.35
C CYS A 129 7.79 -9.92 6.48
N ALA A 130 8.96 -9.32 6.25
CA ALA A 130 10.24 -10.00 6.30
C ALA A 130 10.68 -10.38 7.72
N SER A 131 10.35 -9.54 8.71
CA SER A 131 10.69 -9.78 10.13
C SER A 131 9.78 -10.80 10.83
N ASP A 132 8.76 -11.31 10.14
CA ASP A 132 7.83 -12.31 10.66
C ASP A 132 8.50 -13.69 10.74
N SER A 133 9.22 -13.92 11.85
CA SER A 133 10.06 -15.10 12.07
C SER A 133 9.44 -16.16 12.99
N ARG A 134 8.42 -15.80 13.77
CA ARG A 134 7.82 -16.67 14.79
C ARG A 134 6.59 -17.43 14.30
N ALA A 135 5.90 -16.91 13.30
CA ALA A 135 4.72 -17.53 12.72
C ALA A 135 5.10 -18.84 12.01
N SER A 136 4.20 -19.83 12.07
CA SER A 136 4.30 -21.00 11.21
C SER A 136 4.25 -20.56 9.74
N VAL A 137 4.81 -21.39 8.85
CA VAL A 137 4.86 -21.08 7.41
C VAL A 137 3.47 -20.73 6.86
N GLU A 138 2.42 -21.40 7.30
CA GLU A 138 1.05 -21.22 6.81
C GLU A 138 0.46 -19.85 7.19
N PHE A 139 0.76 -19.36 8.40
CA PHE A 139 0.24 -18.08 8.91
C PHE A 139 1.22 -16.92 8.78
N SER A 140 2.35 -17.14 8.12
CA SER A 140 3.39 -16.12 8.02
C SER A 140 2.99 -14.97 7.08
N LYS A 141 3.38 -13.75 7.44
CA LYS A 141 3.27 -12.56 6.59
C LYS A 141 4.29 -12.57 5.45
N LYS A 142 5.27 -13.49 5.46
CA LYS A 142 6.24 -13.68 4.36
C LYS A 142 5.55 -14.00 3.03
N TRP A 143 4.33 -14.54 3.04
CA TRP A 143 3.47 -14.70 1.86
C TRP A 143 3.16 -13.37 1.15
N GLY A 144 3.27 -12.24 1.84
CA GLY A 144 3.09 -10.91 1.26
C GLY A 144 4.31 -10.35 0.53
N MET A 145 5.51 -10.89 0.77
CA MET A 145 6.76 -10.29 0.31
C MET A 145 6.86 -10.22 -1.21
N LEU A 146 6.49 -11.28 -1.94
CA LEU A 146 6.59 -11.30 -3.40
C LEU A 146 5.62 -10.30 -4.06
N ASN A 147 4.43 -10.11 -3.49
CA ASN A 147 3.52 -9.07 -3.96
C ASN A 147 4.17 -7.68 -3.83
N LEU A 148 4.69 -7.34 -2.65
CA LEU A 148 5.34 -6.06 -2.39
C LEU A 148 6.55 -5.83 -3.30
N VAL A 149 7.39 -6.85 -3.49
CA VAL A 149 8.56 -6.80 -4.40
C VAL A 149 8.14 -6.53 -5.83
N ASN A 150 7.09 -7.18 -6.33
CA ASN A 150 6.57 -6.92 -7.68
C ASN A 150 6.08 -5.47 -7.83
N HIS A 151 5.50 -4.87 -6.79
CA HIS A 151 5.12 -3.46 -6.81
C HIS A 151 6.34 -2.53 -6.77
N LEU A 152 7.34 -2.85 -5.95
CA LEU A 152 8.60 -2.12 -5.84
C LEU A 152 9.40 -2.14 -7.15
N PHE A 153 9.49 -3.29 -7.84
CA PHE A 153 10.13 -3.38 -9.16
C PHE A 153 9.48 -2.47 -10.18
N LYS A 154 8.14 -2.44 -10.25
CA LYS A 154 7.44 -1.53 -11.18
C LYS A 154 7.72 -0.05 -10.89
N ILE A 155 7.93 0.31 -9.62
CA ILE A 155 8.36 1.66 -9.27
C ILE A 155 9.82 1.89 -9.68
N TYR A 156 10.74 1.05 -9.22
CA TYR A 156 12.18 1.21 -9.43
C TYR A 156 12.59 1.18 -10.90
N PHE A 157 11.93 0.36 -11.72
CA PHE A 157 12.14 0.36 -13.17
C PHE A 157 11.68 1.67 -13.79
N LYS A 158 10.56 2.23 -13.32
CA LYS A 158 9.99 3.48 -13.83
C LYS A 158 10.80 4.72 -13.42
N ILE A 159 11.45 4.69 -12.27
CA ILE A 159 12.33 5.78 -11.78
C ILE A 159 13.83 5.51 -12.03
N SER A 160 14.17 4.50 -12.83
CA SER A 160 15.54 4.12 -13.18
C SER A 160 16.46 3.79 -11.98
N LYS A 161 15.91 3.31 -10.86
CA LYS A 161 16.67 2.89 -9.66
C LYS A 161 16.87 1.37 -9.57
N MET A 162 17.36 0.76 -10.65
CA MET A 162 17.55 -0.69 -10.80
C MET A 162 18.42 -1.32 -9.69
N HIS A 163 19.38 -0.56 -9.14
CA HIS A 163 20.28 -1.05 -8.10
C HIS A 163 19.54 -1.46 -6.80
N LEU A 164 18.36 -0.88 -6.54
CA LEU A 164 17.52 -1.19 -5.37
C LEU A 164 16.80 -2.54 -5.49
N CYS A 165 16.77 -3.15 -6.68
CA CYS A 165 16.14 -4.46 -6.86
C CYS A 165 17.00 -5.60 -6.28
N LYS A 166 18.33 -5.48 -6.30
CA LYS A 166 19.26 -6.55 -5.89
C LYS A 166 19.01 -7.04 -4.45
N PRO A 167 18.84 -6.17 -3.43
CA PRO A 167 18.53 -6.63 -2.07
C PRO A 167 17.17 -7.34 -1.97
N LEU A 168 16.16 -6.88 -2.73
CA LEU A 168 14.82 -7.49 -2.74
C LEU A 168 14.83 -8.89 -3.33
N ILE A 169 15.55 -9.07 -4.45
CA ILE A 169 15.76 -10.38 -5.09
C ILE A 169 16.37 -11.35 -4.08
N ARG A 170 17.48 -10.96 -3.43
CA ARG A 170 18.16 -11.79 -2.43
C ARG A 170 17.23 -12.18 -1.27
N ALA A 171 16.39 -11.26 -0.82
CA ALA A 171 15.46 -11.52 0.27
C ALA A 171 14.32 -12.47 -0.12
N ILE A 172 13.88 -12.48 -1.39
CA ILE A 172 12.90 -13.47 -1.88
C ILE A 172 13.57 -14.81 -2.14
N ASP A 173 14.77 -14.81 -2.70
CA ASP A 173 15.51 -16.02 -3.04
C ASP A 173 15.94 -16.83 -1.82
N SER A 174 16.08 -16.20 -0.65
CA SER A 174 16.35 -16.86 0.62
C SER A 174 15.11 -17.46 1.31
N LEU A 175 13.90 -17.22 0.79
CA LEU A 175 12.69 -17.73 1.41
C LEU A 175 12.48 -19.22 1.08
N PRO A 176 12.22 -20.07 2.09
CA PRO A 176 11.91 -21.49 1.87
C PRO A 176 10.57 -21.70 1.15
N ILE A 177 9.73 -20.66 1.09
CA ILE A 177 8.41 -20.67 0.44
C ILE A 177 8.42 -20.17 -1.01
N ARG A 178 9.59 -19.81 -1.58
CA ARG A 178 9.69 -19.14 -2.89
C ARG A 178 8.91 -19.85 -4.00
N GLU A 179 8.95 -21.17 -4.04
CA GLU A 179 8.29 -21.95 -5.09
C GLU A 179 6.78 -22.07 -4.88
N LYS A 180 6.31 -21.83 -3.65
CA LYS A 180 4.92 -21.96 -3.24
C LYS A 180 4.10 -20.68 -3.46
N PHE A 181 4.74 -19.54 -3.74
CA PHE A 181 4.02 -18.33 -4.13
C PHE A 181 3.11 -18.59 -5.33
N SER A 182 2.01 -17.83 -5.41
CA SER A 182 1.07 -17.96 -6.52
C SER A 182 1.74 -17.78 -7.88
N LEU A 183 1.23 -18.49 -8.89
CA LEU A 183 1.80 -18.46 -10.24
C LEU A 183 1.85 -17.02 -10.80
N SER A 184 0.80 -16.23 -10.59
CA SER A 184 0.73 -14.84 -11.05
C SER A 184 1.84 -13.96 -10.47
N GLN A 185 2.16 -14.15 -9.17
CA GLN A 185 3.26 -13.44 -8.53
C GLN A 185 4.62 -13.91 -9.03
N ARG A 186 4.80 -15.23 -9.23
CA ARG A 186 6.04 -15.80 -9.76
C ARG A 186 6.32 -15.37 -11.21
N VAL A 187 5.29 -15.29 -12.05
CA VAL A 187 5.39 -14.82 -13.44
C VAL A 187 5.74 -13.33 -13.50
N THR A 188 5.22 -12.51 -12.59
CA THR A 188 5.56 -11.08 -12.53
C THR A 188 7.00 -10.83 -12.04
N TYR A 189 7.55 -11.76 -11.25
CA TYR A 189 8.89 -11.66 -10.67
C TYR A 189 10.02 -12.08 -11.64
N LYS A 190 9.73 -13.05 -12.51
CA LYS A 190 10.66 -13.51 -13.57
C LYS A 190 10.79 -12.46 -14.67
#